data_AF-A0A0G4LCS1-F1
#
_entry.id   AF-A0A0G4LCS1-F1
#
_cell.length_a   1.000
_cell.length_b   1.000
_cell.length_c   1.000
_cell.angle_alpha   90.00
_cell.angle_beta   90.00
_cell.angle_gamma   90.00
#
_symmetry.space_group_name_H-M   'P 1'
#
loop_
_entity.id
_entity.type
_entity.pdbx_description
1 polymer ?
#
loop_
_entity_poly.entity_id
_entity_poly.type
_entity_poly.pdbx_seq_one_letter_code
_entity_poly.pdbx_strand_id
1 'polypeptide(L)'
;KLVKDLSHLAVNFSQPKKDLINIEIHHGSRKNVATLRTVRSLINNLIIGVTKGFKYKMRYVYAHFPINVNLDKNSETGLWEVEIRNFIGEKIVRKVVMHEG
;
A
#
# COMPACT_ATOMS: atom_id res chain seq x y z
N LYS A 1 -12.94 -2.71 5.64
CA LYS A 1 -13.32 -3.35 4.35
C LYS A 1 -12.41 -2.79 3.26
N LEU A 2 -11.69 -3.61 2.50
CA LEU A 2 -10.83 -3.12 1.41
C LEU A 2 -11.59 -3.12 0.08
N VAL A 3 -11.41 -2.08 -0.72
CA VAL A 3 -12.01 -1.92 -2.06
C VAL A 3 -10.93 -1.43 -3.02
N LYS A 4 -10.87 -2.01 -4.22
CA LYS A 4 -9.97 -1.57 -5.29
C LYS A 4 -10.70 -1.60 -6.62
N ASP A 5 -10.72 -0.46 -7.31
CA ASP A 5 -11.25 -0.38 -8.66
C ASP A 5 -10.20 -0.85 -9.70
N LEU A 6 -10.64 -1.74 -10.58
CA LEU A 6 -9.87 -2.33 -11.68
C LEU A 6 -10.59 -2.15 -13.04
N SER A 7 -11.62 -1.31 -13.10
CA SER A 7 -12.43 -1.03 -14.31
C SER A 7 -11.61 -0.54 -15.52
N HIS A 8 -10.47 0.09 -15.28
CA HIS A 8 -9.52 0.51 -16.31
C HIS A 8 -8.86 -0.66 -17.06
N LEU A 9 -8.99 -1.89 -16.57
CA LEU A 9 -8.49 -3.10 -17.21
C LEU A 9 -9.66 -3.90 -17.81
N ALA A 10 -9.51 -4.32 -19.06
CA ALA A 10 -10.46 -5.21 -19.73
C ALA A 10 -10.30 -6.67 -19.24
N VAL A 11 -10.61 -6.90 -17.96
CA VAL A 11 -10.49 -8.19 -17.28
C VAL A 11 -11.88 -8.64 -16.81
N ASN A 12 -12.23 -9.89 -17.09
CA ASN A 12 -13.46 -10.50 -16.62
C ASN A 12 -13.21 -11.28 -15.32
N PHE A 13 -14.11 -11.13 -14.34
CA PHE A 13 -14.06 -11.83 -13.06
C PHE A 13 -15.26 -12.74 -12.93
N SER A 14 -15.03 -14.02 -12.60
CA SER A 14 -16.09 -14.98 -12.29
C SER A 14 -15.75 -15.78 -11.04
N GLN A 15 -16.77 -16.28 -10.34
CA GLN A 15 -16.59 -17.13 -9.17
C GLN A 15 -17.24 -18.50 -9.43
N PRO A 16 -16.54 -19.43 -10.09
CA PRO A 16 -17.10 -20.73 -10.44
C PRO A 16 -17.35 -21.63 -9.22
N LYS A 17 -16.62 -21.43 -8.11
CA LYS A 17 -16.77 -22.18 -6.86
C LYS A 17 -16.59 -21.27 -5.66
N LYS A 18 -17.09 -21.72 -4.50
CA LYS A 18 -16.73 -21.12 -3.21
C LYS A 18 -15.20 -21.18 -3.05
N ASP A 19 -14.59 -20.04 -2.75
CA ASP A 19 -13.14 -19.84 -2.59
C ASP A 19 -12.27 -19.90 -3.87
N LEU A 20 -12.87 -19.96 -5.07
CA LEU A 20 -12.13 -19.88 -6.33
C LEU A 20 -12.62 -18.71 -7.17
N ILE A 21 -11.73 -17.73 -7.38
CA ILE A 21 -11.94 -16.59 -8.29
C ILE A 21 -11.22 -16.89 -9.59
N ASN A 22 -11.96 -16.87 -10.69
CA ASN A 22 -11.45 -16.99 -12.04
C ASN A 22 -11.30 -15.61 -12.68
N ILE A 23 -10.19 -15.41 -13.38
CA ILE A 23 -9.78 -14.13 -13.95
C ILE A 23 -9.39 -14.40 -15.38
N GLU A 24 -10.09 -13.76 -16.33
CA GLU A 24 -9.93 -14.05 -17.76
C GLU A 24 -9.80 -12.75 -18.57
N ILE A 25 -9.07 -12.84 -19.68
CA ILE A 25 -8.98 -11.79 -20.69
C ILE A 25 -9.19 -12.45 -22.05
N HIS A 26 -10.17 -11.97 -22.80
CA HIS A 26 -10.40 -12.43 -24.17
C HIS A 26 -9.49 -11.66 -25.15
N HIS A 27 -8.86 -12.36 -26.09
CA HIS A 27 -8.00 -11.78 -27.13
C HIS A 27 -6.90 -10.85 -26.57
N GLY A 28 -6.25 -11.27 -25.49
CA GLY A 28 -5.21 -10.48 -24.83
C GLY A 28 -3.91 -10.40 -25.65
N SER A 29 -3.46 -9.18 -25.96
CA SER A 29 -2.08 -8.95 -26.41
C SER A 29 -1.07 -9.28 -25.29
N ARG A 30 0.23 -9.35 -25.61
CA ARG A 30 1.29 -9.62 -24.62
C ARG A 30 1.23 -8.72 -23.39
N LYS A 31 0.87 -7.43 -23.57
CA LYS A 31 0.70 -6.48 -22.45
C LYS A 31 -0.50 -6.85 -21.58
N ASN A 32 -1.61 -7.25 -22.19
CA ASN A 32 -2.83 -7.65 -21.47
C ASN A 32 -2.61 -8.96 -20.69
N VAL A 33 -1.86 -9.91 -21.23
CA VAL A 33 -1.49 -11.13 -20.48
C VAL A 33 -0.67 -10.79 -19.22
N ALA A 34 0.19 -9.78 -19.28
CA ALA A 34 0.97 -9.34 -18.12
C ALA A 34 0.08 -8.71 -17.03
N THR A 35 -0.98 -7.96 -17.40
CA THR A 35 -1.88 -7.35 -16.42
C THR A 35 -2.68 -8.39 -15.64
N LEU A 36 -2.98 -9.55 -16.22
CA LEU A 36 -3.61 -10.67 -15.52
C LEU A 36 -2.82 -11.08 -14.26
N ARG A 37 -1.48 -11.14 -14.39
CA ARG A 37 -0.59 -11.48 -13.27
C ARG A 37 -0.63 -10.40 -12.19
N THR A 38 -0.67 -9.13 -12.58
CA THR A 38 -0.79 -7.99 -11.65
C THR A 38 -2.11 -8.05 -10.88
N VAL A 39 -3.22 -8.28 -11.57
CA VAL A 39 -4.56 -8.39 -10.95
C VAL A 39 -4.60 -9.54 -9.95
N ARG A 40 -4.06 -10.71 -10.32
CA ARG A 40 -3.93 -11.85 -9.40
C ARG A 40 -3.15 -11.47 -8.13
N SER A 41 -2.01 -10.80 -8.28
CA SER A 41 -1.20 -10.36 -7.13
C SER A 41 -1.92 -9.33 -6.27
N LEU A 42 -2.66 -8.39 -6.87
CA LEU A 42 -3.46 -7.41 -6.14
C LEU A 42 -4.54 -8.08 -5.28
N ILE A 43 -5.31 -9.01 -5.86
CA ILE A 43 -6.34 -9.75 -5.12
C ILE A 43 -5.72 -10.56 -3.97
N ASN A 44 -4.61 -11.25 -4.23
CA ASN A 44 -3.90 -11.99 -3.19
C ASN A 44 -3.44 -11.07 -2.04
N ASN A 45 -2.93 -9.87 -2.36
CA ASN A 45 -2.54 -8.89 -1.35
C ASN A 45 -3.77 -8.36 -0.57
N LEU A 46 -4.91 -8.15 -1.22
CA LEU A 46 -6.15 -7.75 -0.54
C LEU A 46 -6.59 -8.83 0.46
N ILE A 47 -6.54 -10.10 0.08
CA ILE A 47 -6.90 -11.24 0.94
C ILE A 47 -5.94 -11.32 2.14
N ILE A 48 -4.62 -11.23 1.91
CA ILE A 48 -3.62 -11.21 2.99
C ILE A 48 -3.86 -10.00 3.91
N GLY A 49 -4.16 -8.84 3.33
CA GLY A 49 -4.40 -7.60 4.06
C GLY A 49 -5.56 -7.69 5.04
N VAL A 50 -6.66 -8.35 4.67
CA VAL A 50 -7.83 -8.51 5.58
C VAL A 50 -7.71 -9.69 6.54
N THR A 51 -6.90 -10.71 6.22
CA THR A 51 -6.76 -11.91 7.07
C THR A 51 -5.61 -11.81 8.07
N LYS A 52 -4.47 -11.27 7.66
CA LYS A 52 -3.24 -11.17 8.47
C LYS A 52 -2.79 -9.73 8.69
N GLY A 53 -3.08 -8.83 7.75
CA GLY A 53 -2.54 -7.47 7.75
C GLY A 53 -1.10 -7.38 7.25
N PHE A 54 -0.62 -6.15 7.06
CA PHE A 54 0.76 -5.86 6.66
C PHE A 54 1.46 -5.01 7.72
N LYS A 55 2.71 -5.34 8.03
CA LYS A 55 3.55 -4.57 8.96
C LYS A 55 4.89 -4.26 8.32
N TYR A 56 5.13 -2.98 8.05
CA TYR A 56 6.45 -2.48 7.64
C TYR A 56 7.24 -2.06 8.87
N LYS A 57 8.43 -2.63 9.05
CA LYS A 57 9.39 -2.21 10.08
C LYS A 57 10.49 -1.40 9.42
N MET A 58 10.57 -0.11 9.75
CA MET A 58 11.60 0.79 9.22
C MET A 58 12.68 1.03 10.27
N ARG A 59 13.93 1.17 9.82
CA ARG A 59 15.08 1.50 10.67
C ARG A 59 15.68 2.81 10.18
N TYR A 60 15.81 3.78 11.08
CA TYR A 60 16.54 5.01 10.82
C TYR A 60 18.01 4.79 11.17
N VAL A 61 18.90 5.12 10.24
CA VAL A 61 20.35 4.89 10.38
C VAL A 61 21.06 6.24 10.27
N TYR A 62 22.01 6.48 11.16
CA TYR A 62 22.82 7.69 11.18
C TYR A 62 24.26 7.38 11.59
N ALA A 63 25.18 8.27 11.21
CA ALA A 63 26.59 8.22 11.63
C ALA A 63 26.99 9.49 12.39
N HIS A 64 26.69 10.67 11.84
CA HIS A 64 27.08 11.96 12.44
C HIS A 64 25.93 12.72 13.08
N PHE A 65 24.80 12.85 12.39
CA PHE A 65 23.63 13.59 12.87
C PHE A 65 22.55 12.62 13.33
N PRO A 66 22.29 12.46 14.65
CA PRO A 66 21.22 11.61 15.15
C PRO A 66 19.86 12.10 14.64
N ILE A 67 19.09 11.20 14.06
CA ILE A 67 17.77 11.51 13.50
C ILE A 67 16.73 11.33 14.61
N ASN A 68 15.96 12.38 14.89
CA ASN A 68 14.86 12.32 15.84
C ASN A 68 13.55 12.13 15.08
N VAL A 69 12.78 11.10 15.44
CA VAL A 69 11.49 10.79 14.83
C VAL A 69 10.42 10.81 15.90
N ASN A 70 9.43 11.69 15.74
CA ASN A 70 8.26 11.77 16.61
C ASN A 70 7.01 11.33 15.84
N LEU A 71 6.10 10.69 16.56
CA LEU A 71 4.78 10.34 16.07
C LEU A 71 3.78 11.16 16.84
N ASP A 72 2.97 11.95 16.12
CA ASP A 72 1.89 12.71 16.70
C ASP A 72 0.57 12.35 16.01
N LYS A 73 -0.55 12.54 16.70
CA LYS A 73 -1.87 12.32 16.13
C LYS A 73 -2.58 13.66 16.03
N ASN A 74 -2.87 14.07 14.81
CA ASN A 74 -3.56 15.33 14.58
C ASN A 74 -5.01 15.22 15.11
N SER A 75 -5.36 16.08 16.07
CA SER A 75 -6.67 16.07 16.75
C SER A 75 -7.84 16.42 15.83
N GLU A 76 -7.61 17.19 14.76
CA GLU A 76 -8.67 17.64 13.84
C GLU A 76 -8.96 16.59 12.76
N THR A 77 -7.91 16.01 12.19
CA THR A 77 -8.04 15.02 11.10
C THR A 77 -8.08 13.58 11.60
N GLY A 78 -7.67 13.33 12.84
CA GLY A 78 -7.54 12.00 13.43
C GLY A 78 -6.41 11.16 12.85
N LEU A 79 -5.63 11.70 11.90
CA LEU A 79 -4.55 11.01 11.22
C LEU A 79 -3.24 11.08 12.01
N TRP A 80 -2.41 10.04 11.84
CA TRP A 80 -1.06 10.02 12.38
C TRP A 80 -0.12 10.86 11.50
N GLU A 81 0.72 11.67 12.12
CA GLU A 81 1.77 12.46 11.48
C GLU A 81 3.13 11.99 11.98
N VAL A 82 4.05 11.72 11.05
CA VAL A 82 5.46 11.43 11.35
C VAL A 82 6.25 12.72 11.19
N GLU A 83 6.87 13.17 12.26
CA GLU A 83 7.82 14.28 12.22
C GLU A 83 9.25 13.75 12.25
N ILE A 84 10.05 14.10 11.25
CA ILE A 84 11.48 13.79 11.19
C ILE A 84 12.25 15.10 11.36
N ARG A 85 13.12 15.14 12.38
CA ARG A 85 13.97 16.28 12.72
C ARG A 85 15.44 15.90 12.60
N ASN A 86 16.28 16.90 12.32
CA ASN A 86 17.73 16.75 12.23
C ASN A 86 18.19 15.75 11.15
N PHE A 87 17.42 15.63 10.06
CA PHE A 87 17.81 14.79 8.92
C PHE A 87 19.07 15.40 8.27
N ILE A 88 20.21 14.71 8.38
CA ILE A 88 21.52 15.19 7.88
C ILE A 88 21.88 16.59 8.45
N GLY A 89 21.45 16.92 9.68
CA GLY A 89 21.74 18.22 10.27
C GLY A 89 20.84 19.38 9.80
N GLU A 90 19.80 19.10 9.00
CA GLU A 90 18.83 20.10 8.58
C GLU A 90 18.04 20.66 9.77
N LYS A 91 17.85 21.99 9.81
CA LYS A 91 16.96 22.67 10.76
C LYS A 91 15.48 22.55 10.39
N ILE A 92 15.19 22.13 9.17
CA ILE A 92 13.82 21.98 8.67
C ILE A 92 13.20 20.72 9.27
N VAL A 93 11.94 20.81 9.68
CA VAL A 93 11.15 19.66 10.14
C VAL A 93 10.40 19.07 8.95
N ARG A 94 10.63 17.78 8.68
CA ARG A 94 9.92 17.05 7.63
C ARG A 94 8.70 16.37 8.22
N LYS A 95 7.52 16.72 7.73
CA LYS A 95 6.23 16.20 8.18
C LYS A 95 5.64 15.29 7.12
N VAL A 96 5.22 14.09 7.52
CA VAL A 96 4.54 13.13 6.64
C VAL A 96 3.24 12.71 7.29
N VAL A 97 2.13 13.14 6.70
CA VAL A 97 0.79 12.72 7.12
C VAL A 97 0.53 11.32 6.58
N MET A 98 0.17 10.39 7.46
CA MET A 98 -0.18 9.03 7.08
C MET A 98 -1.56 8.99 6.40
N HIS A 99 -1.73 8.04 5.50
CA HIS A 99 -3.07 7.71 4.99
C HIS A 99 -3.95 7.16 6.11
N GLU A 100 -5.26 7.38 5.98
CA GLU A 100 -6.26 6.77 6.86
C GLU A 100 -6.21 5.24 6.75
N GLY A 101 -6.22 4.55 7.89
CA GLY A 101 -6.05 3.10 7.98
C GLY A 101 -6.49 2.52 9.31
#